data_AF-A0A015JDZ2-F1
#
_entry.id   AF-A0A015JDZ2-F1
#
_cell.length_a   1.000
_cell.length_b   1.000
_cell.length_c   1.000
_cell.angle_alpha   90.00
_cell.angle_beta   90.00
_cell.angle_gamma   90.00
#
_symmetry.space_group_name_H-M   'P 1'
#
loop_
_entity.id
_entity.type
_entity.pdbx_description
1 polymer ?
#
loop_
_entity_poly.entity_id
_entity_poly.type
_entity_poly.pdbx_seq_one_letter_code
_entity_poly.pdbx_strand_id
1 'polypeptide(L)'
;MDISKQIREGNKDMNEKEVTRRKFKMIHSNFEILNKPWWKSSYDERNVEYFISSIKHLQHVILLSLSDHENNELFWKGYLDLNHERYLLECISSECDVDLTIEFVQQQLKKPDRSLRLVKKIQNLNDAITSIFPSKFFPKLSIDNFTPLLAKQLNQHICNGLIDNAGQYRIKYVMPAQENFVYMSPYLIEDRMNELFRQCREKFKKEDLQLEEAVKFGACFYSHFLSIHPFMNGNGRVARLLLSYLLSRFTAVPFSLYIGTKTRDVYLQCLRESRSFTPNALAALILESIHLSFYNICSVMDLELTLEPKQSCCKEIWR
;
A
#
# COMPACT_ATOMS: atom_id res chain seq x y z
N MET A 1 -20.95 55.66 -17.77
CA MET A 1 -20.23 54.67 -16.93
C MET A 1 -19.95 53.47 -17.80
N ASP A 2 -18.68 53.12 -17.94
CA ASP A 2 -18.17 52.22 -18.97
C ASP A 2 -18.37 50.75 -18.58
N ILE A 3 -19.40 50.13 -19.15
CA ILE A 3 -19.81 48.74 -18.92
C ILE A 3 -18.67 47.75 -19.23
N SER A 4 -17.73 48.15 -20.11
CA SER A 4 -16.57 47.31 -20.48
C SER A 4 -15.53 47.18 -19.34
N LYS A 5 -15.45 48.17 -18.44
CA LYS A 5 -14.57 48.12 -17.25
C LYS A 5 -15.12 47.19 -16.17
N GLN A 6 -16.43 47.22 -15.93
CA GLN A 6 -17.08 46.32 -14.94
C GLN A 6 -17.03 44.85 -15.35
N ILE A 7 -17.13 44.54 -16.65
CA ILE A 7 -17.00 43.16 -17.15
C ILE A 7 -15.53 42.67 -17.04
N ARG A 8 -14.55 43.55 -17.28
CA ARG A 8 -13.12 43.21 -17.12
C ARG A 8 -12.71 43.02 -15.67
N GLU A 9 -13.25 43.83 -14.76
CA GLU A 9 -13.03 43.69 -13.31
C GLU A 9 -13.73 42.44 -12.75
N GLY A 10 -14.97 42.16 -13.17
CA GLY A 10 -15.69 40.94 -12.79
C GLY A 10 -15.05 39.63 -13.30
N ASN A 11 -14.44 39.65 -14.49
CA ASN A 11 -13.70 38.49 -15.02
C ASN A 11 -12.32 38.31 -14.37
N LYS A 12 -11.70 39.39 -13.88
CA LYS A 12 -10.47 39.31 -13.08
C LYS A 12 -10.75 38.74 -11.69
N ASP A 13 -11.84 39.16 -11.05
CA ASP A 13 -12.29 38.63 -9.75
C ASP A 13 -12.78 37.19 -9.84
N MET A 14 -13.40 36.76 -10.95
CA MET A 14 -13.72 35.34 -11.16
C MET A 14 -12.45 34.50 -11.37
N ASN A 15 -11.48 34.98 -12.18
CA ASN A 15 -10.20 34.27 -12.36
C ASN A 15 -9.35 34.24 -11.08
N GLU A 16 -9.33 35.30 -10.27
CA GLU A 16 -8.62 35.30 -8.97
C GLU A 16 -9.34 34.44 -7.93
N LYS A 17 -10.68 34.38 -7.93
CA LYS A 17 -11.44 33.43 -7.09
C LYS A 17 -11.28 31.97 -7.55
N GLU A 18 -11.04 31.73 -8.84
CA GLU A 18 -10.73 30.40 -9.39
C GLU A 18 -9.29 29.94 -9.08
N VAL A 19 -8.33 30.89 -9.07
CA VAL A 19 -6.93 30.68 -8.64
C VAL A 19 -6.82 30.50 -7.12
N THR A 20 -7.85 30.87 -6.36
CA THR A 20 -7.95 30.67 -4.91
C THR A 20 -8.93 29.55 -4.53
N ARG A 21 -9.13 28.54 -5.39
CA ARG A 21 -9.52 27.21 -4.91
C ARG A 21 -8.37 26.74 -4.01
N ARG A 22 -8.51 26.86 -2.68
CA ARG A 22 -7.62 26.20 -1.71
C ARG A 22 -7.28 24.82 -2.26
N LYS A 23 -6.05 24.60 -2.74
CA LYS A 23 -5.61 23.31 -3.27
C LYS A 23 -5.97 22.27 -2.22
N PHE A 24 -6.97 21.44 -2.51
CA PHE A 24 -7.49 20.46 -1.57
C PHE A 24 -6.36 19.49 -1.27
N LYS A 25 -5.75 19.60 -0.09
CA LYS A 25 -4.58 18.82 0.29
C LYS A 25 -5.06 17.42 0.72
N MET A 26 -5.02 16.47 -0.22
CA MET A 26 -5.39 15.07 0.00
C MET A 26 -4.30 14.34 0.79
N ILE A 27 -3.04 14.71 0.59
CA ILE A 27 -1.90 14.05 1.22
C ILE A 27 -1.18 15.02 2.16
N HIS A 28 -1.11 14.67 3.44
CA HIS A 28 -0.39 15.43 4.46
C HIS A 28 0.20 14.50 5.54
N SER A 29 1.18 15.02 6.28
CA SER A 29 1.82 14.35 7.41
C SER A 29 1.48 15.03 8.75
N ASN A 30 0.53 15.97 8.74
CA ASN A 30 0.10 16.78 9.89
C ASN A 30 -0.83 16.00 10.84
N PHE A 31 -0.44 14.79 11.24
CA PHE A 31 -1.13 13.98 12.24
C PHE A 31 -0.16 12.95 12.83
N GLU A 32 -0.47 12.45 14.03
CA GLU A 32 0.35 11.43 14.67
C GLU A 32 -0.11 10.02 14.35
N ILE A 33 0.83 9.10 14.18
CA ILE A 33 0.52 7.67 14.08
C ILE A 33 0.00 7.21 15.44
N LEU A 34 -1.05 6.38 15.45
CA LEU A 34 -1.66 5.92 16.69
C LEU A 34 -0.68 5.04 17.50
N ASN A 35 -0.17 5.57 18.62
CA ASN A 35 0.83 4.88 19.45
C ASN A 35 0.29 3.66 20.20
N LYS A 36 -0.98 3.66 20.59
CA LYS A 36 -1.64 2.54 21.28
C LYS A 36 -2.87 2.12 20.49
N PRO A 37 -2.70 1.33 19.44
CA PRO A 37 -3.83 0.90 18.63
C PRO A 37 -4.78 0.03 19.44
N TRP A 38 -6.08 0.27 19.29
CA TRP A 38 -7.12 -0.38 20.08
C TRP A 38 -7.25 -1.89 19.80
N TRP A 39 -6.59 -2.42 18.77
CA TRP A 39 -6.48 -3.85 18.51
C TRP A 39 -5.33 -4.54 19.25
N LYS A 40 -4.46 -3.78 19.92
CA LYS A 40 -3.37 -4.32 20.73
C LYS A 40 -3.84 -4.66 22.13
N SER A 41 -3.16 -5.62 22.74
CA SER A 41 -3.35 -5.91 24.16
C SER A 41 -2.83 -4.76 25.03
N SER A 42 -3.35 -4.63 26.24
CA SER A 42 -2.94 -3.60 27.19
C SER A 42 -1.48 -3.73 27.65
N TYR A 43 -0.89 -4.92 27.51
CA TYR A 43 0.50 -5.23 27.85
C TYR A 43 1.46 -5.09 26.66
N ASP A 44 0.97 -4.73 25.47
CA ASP A 44 1.85 -4.42 24.34
C ASP A 44 2.42 -3.01 24.50
N GLU A 45 3.69 -2.93 24.91
CA GLU A 45 4.38 -1.66 25.16
C GLU A 45 5.02 -1.06 23.89
N ARG A 46 4.97 -1.76 22.76
CA ARG A 46 5.60 -1.31 21.51
C ARG A 46 4.88 -0.08 20.97
N ASN A 47 5.62 1.01 20.81
CA ASN A 47 5.15 2.28 20.28
C ASN A 47 5.66 2.51 18.84
N VAL A 48 5.33 3.66 18.24
CA VAL A 48 5.75 4.02 16.88
C VAL A 48 7.28 4.04 16.75
N GLU A 49 7.99 4.56 17.75
CA GLU A 49 9.46 4.62 17.75
C GLU A 49 10.09 3.22 17.73
N TYR A 50 9.56 2.29 18.54
CA TYR A 50 9.97 0.89 18.53
C TYR A 50 9.84 0.30 17.13
N PHE A 51 8.67 0.46 16.48
CA PHE A 51 8.45 -0.12 15.15
C PHE A 51 9.39 0.48 14.10
N ILE A 52 9.61 1.80 14.12
CA ILE A 52 10.55 2.46 13.21
C ILE A 52 11.98 1.95 13.43
N SER A 53 12.43 1.87 14.69
CA SER A 53 13.77 1.39 15.02
C SER A 53 13.96 -0.08 14.63
N SER A 54 12.97 -0.92 14.94
CA SER A 54 13.00 -2.34 14.60
C SER A 54 13.00 -2.56 13.08
N ILE A 55 12.17 -1.83 12.31
CA ILE A 55 12.18 -1.89 10.84
C ILE A 55 13.56 -1.55 10.29
N LYS A 56 14.20 -0.49 10.78
CA LYS A 56 15.56 -0.10 10.35
C LYS A 56 16.59 -1.20 10.64
N HIS A 57 16.52 -1.82 11.82
CA HIS A 57 17.39 -2.94 12.20
C HIS A 57 17.18 -4.15 11.29
N LEU A 58 15.93 -4.61 11.13
CA LEU A 58 15.61 -5.77 10.29
C LEU A 58 15.98 -5.53 8.82
N GLN A 59 15.76 -4.31 8.32
CA GLN A 59 16.22 -3.91 6.99
C GLN A 59 17.74 -4.04 6.87
N HIS A 60 18.49 -3.59 7.86
CA HIS A 60 19.95 -3.69 7.88
C HIS A 60 20.41 -5.16 7.88
N VAL A 61 19.81 -6.00 8.71
CA VAL A 61 20.12 -7.44 8.79
C VAL A 61 19.91 -8.13 7.44
N ILE A 62 18.78 -7.87 6.76
CA ILE A 62 18.51 -8.45 5.43
C ILE A 62 19.54 -7.95 4.40
N LEU A 63 19.88 -6.66 4.41
CA LEU A 63 20.86 -6.11 3.49
C LEU A 63 22.25 -6.75 3.67
N LEU A 64 22.70 -6.94 4.91
CA LEU A 64 23.95 -7.64 5.20
C LEU A 64 23.94 -9.08 4.66
N SER A 65 22.86 -9.82 4.94
CA SER A 65 22.71 -11.20 4.48
C SER A 65 22.72 -11.32 2.95
N LEU A 66 22.13 -10.35 2.23
CA LEU A 66 22.15 -10.32 0.77
C LEU A 66 23.57 -10.11 0.22
N SER A 67 24.40 -9.30 0.89
CA SER A 67 25.81 -9.08 0.52
C SER A 67 26.68 -10.31 0.79
N ASP A 68 26.41 -11.08 1.84
CA ASP A 68 27.18 -12.29 2.17
C ASP A 68 26.91 -13.46 1.20
N HIS A 69 25.77 -13.46 0.51
CA HIS A 69 25.38 -14.52 -0.44
C HIS A 69 25.05 -14.01 -1.83
N GLU A 70 25.82 -13.06 -2.37
CA GLU A 70 25.63 -12.48 -3.71
C GLU A 70 25.52 -13.54 -4.83
N ASN A 71 26.09 -14.73 -4.65
CA ASN A 71 26.09 -15.82 -5.64
C ASN A 71 24.97 -16.86 -5.48
N ASN A 72 23.98 -16.66 -4.60
CA ASN A 72 22.93 -17.65 -4.33
C ASN A 72 21.53 -17.22 -4.82
N GLU A 73 21.41 -16.91 -6.12
CA GLU A 73 20.17 -16.41 -6.73
C GLU A 73 18.96 -17.34 -6.51
N LEU A 74 19.16 -18.66 -6.58
CA LEU A 74 18.09 -19.65 -6.39
C LEU A 74 17.54 -19.65 -4.95
N PHE A 75 18.41 -19.46 -3.96
CA PHE A 75 18.03 -19.35 -2.56
C PHE A 75 17.14 -18.12 -2.35
N TRP A 76 17.57 -16.96 -2.84
CA TRP A 76 16.79 -15.72 -2.72
C TRP A 76 15.46 -15.76 -3.44
N LYS A 77 15.44 -16.38 -4.62
CA LYS A 77 14.20 -16.60 -5.36
C LYS A 77 13.18 -17.42 -4.56
N GLY A 78 13.61 -18.47 -3.87
CA GLY A 78 12.73 -19.28 -3.02
C GLY A 78 12.04 -18.47 -1.91
N TYR A 79 12.76 -17.56 -1.25
CA TYR A 79 12.17 -16.67 -0.24
C TYR A 79 11.22 -15.64 -0.84
N LEU A 80 11.56 -15.08 -2.00
CA LEU A 80 10.70 -14.14 -2.70
C LEU A 80 9.40 -14.80 -3.14
N ASP A 81 9.47 -16.02 -3.69
CA ASP A 81 8.31 -16.82 -4.10
C ASP A 81 7.43 -17.12 -2.88
N LEU A 82 8.00 -17.54 -1.75
CA LEU A 82 7.24 -17.79 -0.52
C LEU A 82 6.57 -16.53 0.04
N ASN A 83 7.26 -15.39 0.03
CA ASN A 83 6.67 -14.11 0.47
C ASN A 83 5.53 -13.68 -0.46
N HIS A 84 5.67 -13.92 -1.75
CA HIS A 84 4.63 -13.67 -2.73
C HIS A 84 3.40 -14.56 -2.48
N GLU A 85 3.59 -15.86 -2.28
CA GLU A 85 2.50 -16.79 -1.95
C GLU A 85 1.78 -16.40 -0.66
N ARG A 86 2.51 -15.97 0.38
CA ARG A 86 1.92 -15.44 1.62
C ARG A 86 1.13 -14.15 1.38
N TYR A 87 1.66 -13.23 0.59
CA TYR A 87 0.94 -12.01 0.21
C TYR A 87 -0.40 -12.33 -0.47
N LEU A 88 -0.40 -13.29 -1.41
CA LEU A 88 -1.61 -13.75 -2.09
C LEU A 88 -2.61 -14.32 -1.11
N LEU A 89 -2.16 -15.22 -0.22
CA LEU A 89 -2.99 -15.81 0.82
C LEU A 89 -3.64 -14.73 1.67
N GLU A 90 -2.84 -13.84 2.27
CA GLU A 90 -3.31 -12.81 3.19
C GLU A 90 -4.27 -11.82 2.52
N CYS A 91 -3.99 -11.42 1.27
CA CYS A 91 -4.87 -10.54 0.52
C CYS A 91 -6.22 -11.19 0.20
N ILE A 92 -6.24 -12.47 -0.18
CA ILE A 92 -7.46 -13.16 -0.56
C ILE A 92 -8.27 -13.59 0.67
N SER A 93 -7.62 -14.07 1.73
CA SER A 93 -8.28 -14.40 3.01
C SER A 93 -8.96 -13.18 3.63
N SER A 94 -8.41 -11.96 3.44
CA SER A 94 -9.09 -10.74 3.90
C SER A 94 -10.41 -10.43 3.18
N GLU A 95 -10.65 -11.05 2.01
CA GLU A 95 -11.82 -10.81 1.15
C GLU A 95 -12.89 -11.88 1.22
N CYS A 96 -12.61 -13.04 1.82
CA CYS A 96 -13.49 -14.20 1.77
C CYS A 96 -13.57 -14.83 3.15
N ASP A 97 -14.76 -15.30 3.55
CA ASP A 97 -14.98 -15.99 4.84
C ASP A 97 -14.54 -17.47 4.78
N VAL A 98 -13.51 -17.76 3.97
CA VAL A 98 -12.98 -19.10 3.78
C VAL A 98 -11.55 -19.12 4.28
N ASP A 99 -11.26 -20.04 5.19
CA ASP A 99 -9.90 -20.31 5.64
C ASP A 99 -9.12 -20.94 4.48
N LEU A 100 -8.31 -20.13 3.83
CA LEU A 100 -7.37 -20.57 2.81
C LEU A 100 -6.06 -21.00 3.47
N THR A 101 -5.43 -22.02 2.89
CA THR A 101 -4.08 -22.43 3.28
C THR A 101 -3.08 -22.07 2.20
N ILE A 102 -1.80 -22.02 2.58
CA ILE A 102 -0.71 -21.74 1.64
C ILE A 102 -0.61 -22.85 0.59
N GLU A 103 -0.85 -24.11 0.98
CA GLU A 103 -0.83 -25.27 0.08
C GLU A 103 -1.92 -25.16 -0.98
N PHE A 104 -3.11 -24.65 -0.62
CA PHE A 104 -4.16 -24.36 -1.58
C PHE A 104 -3.72 -23.31 -2.59
N VAL A 105 -3.15 -22.19 -2.14
CA VAL A 105 -2.63 -21.14 -3.04
C VAL A 105 -1.59 -21.71 -3.99
N GLN A 106 -0.59 -22.44 -3.47
CA GLN A 106 0.46 -23.09 -4.26
C GLN A 106 -0.10 -24.07 -5.30
N GLN A 107 -1.07 -24.90 -4.91
CA GLN A 107 -1.73 -25.84 -5.82
C GLN A 107 -2.44 -25.09 -6.95
N GLN A 108 -3.19 -24.04 -6.61
CA GLN A 108 -3.94 -23.27 -7.59
C GLN A 108 -3.05 -22.40 -8.47
N LEU A 109 -1.84 -22.05 -8.04
CA LEU A 109 -0.82 -21.42 -8.89
C LEU A 109 -0.29 -22.40 -9.95
N LYS A 110 -0.04 -23.67 -9.57
CA LYS A 110 0.53 -24.70 -10.47
C LYS A 110 -0.50 -25.34 -11.40
N LYS A 111 -1.70 -25.65 -10.89
CA LYS A 111 -2.78 -26.34 -11.61
C LYS A 111 -4.12 -25.64 -11.30
N PRO A 112 -4.39 -24.48 -11.92
CA PRO A 112 -5.57 -23.68 -11.59
C PRO A 112 -6.87 -24.34 -12.06
N ASP A 113 -7.83 -24.49 -11.15
CA ASP A 113 -9.24 -24.71 -11.52
C ASP A 113 -9.88 -23.39 -11.97
N ARG A 114 -9.86 -23.16 -13.29
CA ARG A 114 -10.36 -21.92 -13.90
C ARG A 114 -11.89 -21.78 -13.84
N SER A 115 -12.62 -22.80 -13.40
CA SER A 115 -14.07 -22.70 -13.18
C SER A 115 -14.40 -21.86 -11.94
N LEU A 116 -13.52 -21.88 -10.94
CA LEU A 116 -13.73 -21.22 -9.65
C LEU A 116 -13.37 -19.74 -9.71
N ARG A 117 -14.33 -18.88 -9.37
CA ARG A 117 -14.12 -17.42 -9.30
C ARG A 117 -12.99 -17.04 -8.34
N LEU A 118 -12.84 -17.77 -7.23
CA LEU A 118 -11.77 -17.56 -6.25
C LEU A 118 -10.39 -17.83 -6.85
N VAL A 119 -10.24 -18.93 -7.59
CA VAL A 119 -8.98 -19.29 -8.26
C VAL A 119 -8.60 -18.25 -9.31
N LYS A 120 -9.58 -17.74 -10.08
CA LYS A 120 -9.35 -16.61 -10.99
C LYS A 120 -8.82 -15.37 -10.25
N LYS A 121 -9.32 -15.06 -9.06
CA LYS A 121 -8.79 -13.94 -8.25
C LYS A 121 -7.33 -14.16 -7.83
N ILE A 122 -6.97 -15.38 -7.43
CA ILE A 122 -5.60 -15.76 -7.04
C ILE A 122 -4.66 -15.57 -8.23
N GLN A 123 -5.01 -16.15 -9.38
CA GLN A 123 -4.24 -16.05 -10.63
C GLN A 123 -4.07 -14.60 -11.07
N ASN A 124 -5.17 -13.84 -11.14
CA ASN A 124 -5.14 -12.43 -11.53
C ASN A 124 -4.29 -11.56 -10.59
N LEU A 125 -4.32 -11.84 -9.29
CA LEU A 125 -3.52 -11.11 -8.31
C LEU A 125 -2.03 -11.46 -8.46
N ASN A 126 -1.71 -12.74 -8.66
CA ASN A 126 -0.35 -13.20 -8.97
C ASN A 126 0.19 -12.52 -10.23
N ASP A 127 -0.59 -12.50 -11.32
CA ASP A 127 -0.21 -11.84 -12.57
C ASP A 127 0.01 -10.33 -12.41
N ALA A 128 -0.82 -9.68 -11.58
CA ALA A 128 -0.64 -8.26 -11.26
C ALA A 128 0.65 -8.00 -10.48
N ILE A 129 1.06 -8.91 -9.58
CA ILE A 129 2.29 -8.77 -8.81
C ILE A 129 3.50 -9.01 -9.70
N THR A 130 3.53 -10.11 -10.46
CA THR A 130 4.67 -10.47 -11.32
C THR A 130 4.91 -9.47 -12.45
N SER A 131 3.87 -8.78 -12.92
CA SER A 131 3.98 -7.75 -13.95
C SER A 131 4.57 -6.42 -13.45
N ILE A 132 4.46 -6.11 -12.16
CA ILE A 132 4.79 -4.78 -11.61
C ILE A 132 5.99 -4.83 -10.66
N PHE A 133 6.09 -5.88 -9.86
CA PHE A 133 7.14 -6.03 -8.88
C PHE A 133 8.23 -6.94 -9.44
N PRO A 134 9.47 -6.46 -9.59
CA PRO A 134 10.57 -7.32 -10.00
C PRO A 134 10.82 -8.37 -8.91
N SER A 135 11.27 -9.55 -9.32
CA SER A 135 11.64 -10.64 -8.42
C SER A 135 12.98 -10.36 -7.73
N LYS A 136 13.02 -9.32 -6.89
CA LYS A 136 14.18 -8.94 -6.06
C LYS A 136 13.73 -8.28 -4.76
N PHE A 137 14.56 -8.40 -3.72
CA PHE A 137 14.40 -7.62 -2.51
C PHE A 137 14.68 -6.13 -2.77
N PHE A 138 14.01 -5.27 -2.00
CA PHE A 138 14.13 -3.81 -2.06
C PHE A 138 13.97 -3.27 -3.49
N PRO A 139 12.80 -3.46 -4.12
CA PRO A 139 12.61 -3.16 -5.54
C PRO A 139 12.79 -1.67 -5.88
N LYS A 140 12.57 -0.75 -4.91
CA LYS A 140 12.72 0.71 -5.06
C LYS A 140 12.09 1.23 -6.36
N LEU A 141 10.79 1.02 -6.51
CA LEU A 141 10.07 1.34 -7.75
C LEU A 141 10.04 2.84 -8.00
N SER A 142 10.13 3.23 -9.28
CA SER A 142 10.17 4.64 -9.66
C SER A 142 8.83 5.32 -9.37
N ILE A 143 8.88 6.40 -8.60
CA ILE A 143 7.70 7.21 -8.26
C ILE A 143 7.07 7.87 -9.49
N ASP A 144 7.80 8.04 -10.60
CA ASP A 144 7.26 8.62 -11.84
C ASP A 144 6.21 7.72 -12.50
N ASN A 145 6.32 6.41 -12.31
CA ASN A 145 5.36 5.43 -12.83
C ASN A 145 4.10 5.33 -11.95
N PHE A 146 4.09 5.94 -10.76
CA PHE A 146 2.93 5.99 -9.88
C PHE A 146 1.89 6.98 -10.43
N THR A 147 1.07 6.49 -11.36
CA THR A 147 0.11 7.27 -12.13
C THR A 147 -1.29 6.63 -12.11
N PRO A 148 -2.34 7.39 -12.46
CA PRO A 148 -3.66 6.81 -12.64
C PRO A 148 -3.71 5.69 -13.70
N LEU A 149 -2.80 5.71 -14.68
CA LEU A 149 -2.64 4.63 -15.66
C LEU A 149 -2.20 3.31 -14.98
N LEU A 150 -1.22 3.37 -14.07
CA LEU A 150 -0.81 2.20 -13.28
C LEU A 150 -2.00 1.59 -12.52
N ALA A 151 -2.86 2.42 -11.93
CA ALA A 151 -4.06 1.95 -11.24
C ALA A 151 -5.04 1.24 -12.20
N LYS A 152 -5.22 1.77 -13.42
CA LYS A 152 -6.05 1.14 -14.46
C LYS A 152 -5.46 -0.19 -14.92
N GLN A 153 -4.15 -0.26 -15.16
CA GLN A 153 -3.44 -1.50 -15.54
C GLN A 153 -3.57 -2.57 -14.45
N LEU A 154 -3.32 -2.18 -13.20
CA LEU A 154 -3.52 -3.04 -12.03
C LEU A 154 -4.95 -3.59 -11.97
N ASN A 155 -5.94 -2.71 -12.13
CA ASN A 155 -7.33 -3.15 -12.15
C ASN A 155 -7.63 -4.10 -13.31
N GLN A 156 -7.05 -3.85 -14.49
CA GLN A 156 -7.20 -4.71 -15.65
C GLN A 156 -6.70 -6.14 -15.36
N HIS A 157 -5.51 -6.29 -14.78
CA HIS A 157 -5.01 -7.60 -14.34
C HIS A 157 -5.90 -8.21 -13.25
N ILE A 158 -6.15 -7.48 -12.17
CA ILE A 158 -6.92 -7.96 -11.00
C ILE A 158 -8.33 -8.43 -11.38
N CYS A 159 -8.96 -7.76 -12.34
CA CYS A 159 -10.35 -7.99 -12.73
C CYS A 159 -10.51 -8.72 -14.08
N ASN A 160 -9.41 -9.16 -14.69
CA ASN A 160 -9.44 -9.89 -15.96
C ASN A 160 -10.36 -11.11 -15.90
N GLY A 161 -11.32 -11.22 -16.81
CA GLY A 161 -12.28 -12.33 -16.84
C GLY A 161 -13.19 -12.46 -15.60
N LEU A 162 -13.24 -11.43 -14.74
CA LEU A 162 -14.14 -11.34 -13.58
C LEU A 162 -15.29 -10.34 -13.78
N ILE A 163 -15.05 -9.31 -14.61
CA ILE A 163 -15.98 -8.26 -15.05
C ILE A 163 -15.57 -7.76 -16.45
N ASP A 164 -16.51 -7.20 -17.20
CA ASP A 164 -16.27 -6.77 -18.59
C ASP A 164 -15.47 -5.46 -18.69
N ASN A 165 -15.61 -4.58 -17.70
CA ASN A 165 -15.03 -3.23 -17.71
C ASN A 165 -13.75 -3.12 -16.85
N ALA A 166 -12.96 -4.19 -16.79
CA ALA A 166 -11.68 -4.21 -16.09
C ALA A 166 -10.74 -3.12 -16.65
N GLY A 167 -10.09 -2.35 -15.76
CA GLY A 167 -9.21 -1.24 -16.13
C GLY A 167 -9.92 0.07 -16.47
N GLN A 168 -11.26 0.12 -16.44
CA GLN A 168 -12.03 1.32 -16.72
C GLN A 168 -12.64 1.91 -15.46
N TYR A 169 -12.67 3.24 -15.35
CA TYR A 169 -13.38 3.90 -14.26
C TYR A 169 -14.87 3.60 -14.34
N ARG A 170 -15.50 3.47 -13.17
CA ARG A 170 -16.94 3.27 -13.09
C ARG A 170 -17.67 4.52 -13.54
N ILE A 171 -18.78 4.31 -14.23
CA ILE A 171 -19.74 5.36 -14.61
C ILE A 171 -20.99 5.35 -13.72
N LYS A 172 -21.11 4.37 -12.82
CA LYS A 172 -22.25 4.18 -11.92
C LYS A 172 -21.90 4.59 -10.49
N TYR A 173 -22.90 5.09 -9.76
CA TYR A 173 -22.82 5.26 -8.30
C TYR A 173 -22.81 3.89 -7.63
N VAL A 174 -22.00 3.74 -6.59
CA VAL A 174 -21.85 2.50 -5.82
C VAL A 174 -21.70 2.83 -4.33
N MET A 175 -21.98 1.85 -3.48
CA MET A 175 -21.85 1.92 -2.02
C MET A 175 -21.35 0.56 -1.48
N PRO A 176 -20.71 0.52 -0.30
CA PRO A 176 -20.40 -0.74 0.37
C PRO A 176 -21.69 -1.50 0.72
N ALA A 177 -21.65 -2.84 0.66
CA ALA A 177 -22.84 -3.66 0.87
C ALA A 177 -23.46 -3.55 2.28
N GLN A 178 -22.63 -3.24 3.30
CA GLN A 178 -23.04 -3.25 4.70
C GLN A 178 -23.14 -1.85 5.32
N GLU A 179 -23.03 -0.79 4.52
CA GLU A 179 -22.92 0.56 5.05
C GLU A 179 -23.64 1.59 4.17
N ASN A 180 -24.34 2.54 4.81
CA ASN A 180 -25.01 3.66 4.14
C ASN A 180 -24.04 4.79 3.78
N PHE A 181 -22.97 4.44 3.05
CA PHE A 181 -21.93 5.36 2.61
C PHE A 181 -21.83 5.34 1.08
N VAL A 182 -22.11 6.46 0.43
CA VAL A 182 -22.00 6.56 -1.04
C VAL A 182 -20.58 6.98 -1.39
N TYR A 183 -19.91 6.21 -2.25
CA TYR A 183 -18.60 6.57 -2.76
C TYR A 183 -18.68 7.82 -3.67
N MET A 184 -17.51 8.37 -4.01
CA MET A 184 -17.42 9.58 -4.82
C MET A 184 -18.25 9.53 -6.13
N SER A 185 -18.75 10.68 -6.59
CA SER A 185 -19.46 10.73 -7.86
C SER A 185 -18.57 10.26 -9.02
N PRO A 186 -19.08 9.42 -9.97
CA PRO A 186 -18.33 8.98 -11.15
C PRO A 186 -17.66 10.11 -11.93
N TYR A 187 -18.35 11.25 -12.07
CA TYR A 187 -17.87 12.41 -12.83
C TYR A 187 -16.65 13.10 -12.19
N LEU A 188 -16.38 12.84 -10.91
CA LEU A 188 -15.23 13.40 -10.20
C LEU A 188 -14.04 12.43 -10.13
N ILE A 189 -14.20 11.17 -10.55
CA ILE A 189 -13.17 10.13 -10.37
C ILE A 189 -11.88 10.53 -11.07
N GLU A 190 -11.95 10.97 -12.33
CA GLU A 190 -10.76 11.28 -13.13
C GLU A 190 -9.96 12.43 -12.51
N ASP A 191 -10.61 13.56 -12.21
CA ASP A 191 -9.97 14.71 -11.57
C ASP A 191 -9.33 14.34 -10.22
N ARG A 192 -10.02 13.54 -9.41
CA ARG A 192 -9.59 13.19 -8.06
C ARG A 192 -8.48 12.17 -8.06
N MET A 193 -8.49 11.22 -9.01
CA MET A 193 -7.38 10.31 -9.25
C MET A 193 -6.15 11.07 -9.75
N ASN A 194 -6.31 11.99 -10.70
CA ASN A 194 -5.21 12.81 -11.21
C ASN A 194 -4.56 13.61 -10.08
N GLU A 195 -5.36 14.28 -9.25
CA GLU A 195 -4.87 15.09 -8.14
C GLU A 195 -4.22 14.24 -7.04
N LEU A 196 -4.84 13.12 -6.65
CA LEU A 196 -4.31 12.21 -5.63
C LEU A 196 -2.92 11.69 -6.02
N PHE A 197 -2.78 11.16 -7.23
CA PHE A 197 -1.51 10.61 -7.70
C PHE A 197 -0.45 11.70 -7.90
N ARG A 198 -0.84 12.90 -8.35
CA ARG A 198 0.07 14.05 -8.45
C ARG A 198 0.64 14.41 -7.07
N GLN A 199 -0.22 14.57 -6.06
CA GLN A 199 0.22 14.88 -4.70
C GLN A 199 1.12 13.77 -4.12
N CYS A 200 0.79 12.49 -4.34
CA CYS A 200 1.66 11.39 -3.94
C CYS A 200 3.04 11.51 -4.59
N ARG A 201 3.13 11.71 -5.91
CA ARG A 201 4.42 11.86 -6.58
C ARG A 201 5.22 13.03 -6.03
N GLU A 202 4.59 14.18 -5.79
CA GLU A 202 5.27 15.35 -5.20
C GLU A 202 5.84 15.08 -3.80
N LYS A 203 5.12 14.33 -2.95
CA LYS A 203 5.61 14.00 -1.62
C LYS A 203 6.70 12.94 -1.62
N PHE A 204 6.58 11.94 -2.50
CA PHE A 204 7.51 10.81 -2.57
C PHE A 204 8.75 11.05 -3.44
N LYS A 205 8.79 12.13 -4.20
CA LYS A 205 10.00 12.60 -4.90
C LYS A 205 11.06 13.22 -3.98
N LYS A 206 10.67 13.60 -2.75
CA LYS A 206 11.62 14.12 -1.78
C LYS A 206 12.70 13.07 -1.45
N GLU A 207 13.96 13.49 -1.50
CA GLU A 207 15.11 12.62 -1.21
C GLU A 207 15.18 12.26 0.27
N ASP A 208 14.91 13.24 1.13
CA ASP A 208 14.94 13.16 2.59
C ASP A 208 13.69 12.55 3.24
N LEU A 209 12.76 12.01 2.44
CA LEU A 209 11.53 11.40 2.93
C LEU A 209 11.83 10.25 3.90
N GLN A 210 11.37 10.39 5.14
CA GLN A 210 11.52 9.38 6.18
C GLN A 210 10.37 8.37 6.17
N LEU A 211 10.60 7.18 6.73
CA LEU A 211 9.62 6.09 6.83
C LEU A 211 8.30 6.56 7.48
N GLU A 212 8.39 7.31 8.59
CA GLU A 212 7.20 7.76 9.31
C GLU A 212 6.31 8.67 8.44
N GLU A 213 6.92 9.66 7.77
CA GLU A 213 6.20 10.54 6.85
C GLU A 213 5.64 9.77 5.65
N ALA A 214 6.40 8.82 5.10
CA ALA A 214 5.96 7.97 4.01
C ALA A 214 4.74 7.14 4.41
N VAL A 215 4.72 6.56 5.61
CA VAL A 215 3.58 5.84 6.16
C VAL A 215 2.36 6.75 6.32
N LYS A 216 2.55 7.97 6.86
CA LYS A 216 1.47 8.97 6.98
C LYS A 216 0.87 9.29 5.61
N PHE A 217 1.70 9.57 4.60
CA PHE A 217 1.24 9.83 3.23
C PHE A 217 0.57 8.60 2.58
N GLY A 218 1.11 7.40 2.82
CA GLY A 218 0.54 6.14 2.35
C GLY A 218 -0.85 5.89 2.94
N ALA A 219 -1.06 6.20 4.21
CA ALA A 219 -2.36 6.09 4.88
C ALA A 219 -3.40 7.07 4.30
N CYS A 220 -3.01 8.34 4.06
CA CYS A 220 -3.85 9.29 3.34
C CYS A 220 -4.20 8.78 1.93
N PHE A 221 -3.20 8.31 1.17
CA PHE A 221 -3.40 7.77 -0.17
C PHE A 221 -4.40 6.63 -0.17
N TYR A 222 -4.20 5.66 0.71
CA TYR A 222 -5.01 4.46 0.80
C TYR A 222 -6.48 4.80 1.13
N SER A 223 -6.69 5.67 2.12
CA SER A 223 -8.02 6.14 2.50
C SER A 223 -8.71 6.90 1.36
N HIS A 224 -8.02 7.86 0.74
CA HIS A 224 -8.59 8.63 -0.37
C HIS A 224 -8.89 7.78 -1.60
N PHE A 225 -8.00 6.86 -1.99
CA PHE A 225 -8.22 5.97 -3.12
C PHE A 225 -9.48 5.11 -2.92
N LEU A 226 -9.65 4.54 -1.72
CA LEU A 226 -10.83 3.73 -1.40
C LEU A 226 -12.12 4.54 -1.27
N SER A 227 -12.02 5.81 -0.86
CA SER A 227 -13.14 6.76 -0.83
C SER A 227 -13.58 7.21 -2.23
N ILE A 228 -12.61 7.44 -3.14
CA ILE A 228 -12.88 7.68 -4.58
C ILE A 228 -13.55 6.44 -5.18
N HIS A 229 -13.03 5.25 -4.84
CA HIS A 229 -13.51 3.96 -5.31
C HIS A 229 -13.61 3.90 -6.85
N PRO A 230 -12.50 4.09 -7.58
CA PRO A 230 -12.55 4.41 -9.00
C PRO A 230 -13.12 3.32 -9.92
N PHE A 231 -13.08 2.04 -9.51
CA PHE A 231 -13.46 0.90 -10.36
C PHE A 231 -14.77 0.23 -9.89
N MET A 232 -15.38 -0.59 -10.75
CA MET A 232 -16.56 -1.40 -10.39
C MET A 232 -16.25 -2.56 -9.44
N ASN A 233 -15.04 -3.10 -9.49
CA ASN A 233 -14.57 -4.18 -8.61
C ASN A 233 -13.05 -4.08 -8.44
N GLY A 234 -12.50 -4.78 -7.44
CA GLY A 234 -11.06 -4.91 -7.24
C GLY A 234 -10.39 -3.72 -6.53
N ASN A 235 -11.14 -2.68 -6.11
CA ASN A 235 -10.56 -1.49 -5.49
C ASN A 235 -9.66 -1.81 -4.28
N GLY A 236 -10.07 -2.74 -3.40
CA GLY A 236 -9.22 -3.17 -2.27
C GLY A 236 -7.90 -3.80 -2.69
N ARG A 237 -7.91 -4.68 -3.70
CA ARG A 237 -6.69 -5.34 -4.25
C ARG A 237 -5.77 -4.33 -4.92
N VAL A 238 -6.34 -3.44 -5.73
CA VAL A 238 -5.59 -2.37 -6.39
C VAL A 238 -4.98 -1.43 -5.34
N ALA A 239 -5.72 -1.06 -4.30
CA ALA A 239 -5.24 -0.19 -3.24
C ALA A 239 -4.04 -0.79 -2.49
N ARG A 240 -4.08 -2.10 -2.16
CA ARG A 240 -2.98 -2.79 -1.48
C ARG A 240 -1.72 -2.86 -2.34
N LEU A 241 -1.85 -3.16 -3.63
CA LEU A 241 -0.71 -3.17 -4.54
C LEU A 241 -0.14 -1.76 -4.76
N LEU A 242 -0.99 -0.75 -4.92
CA LEU A 242 -0.55 0.64 -5.05
C LEU A 242 0.13 1.14 -3.77
N LEU A 243 -0.34 0.74 -2.58
CA LEU A 243 0.32 1.05 -1.32
C LEU A 243 1.71 0.40 -1.24
N SER A 244 1.81 -0.88 -1.58
CA SER A 244 3.10 -1.59 -1.68
C SER A 244 4.03 -0.91 -2.68
N TYR A 245 3.51 -0.46 -3.83
CA TYR A 245 4.29 0.27 -4.82
C TYR A 245 4.82 1.58 -4.25
N LEU A 246 3.94 2.38 -3.66
CA LEU A 246 4.24 3.71 -3.14
C LEU A 246 5.29 3.66 -2.02
N LEU A 247 5.26 2.62 -1.20
CA LEU A 247 6.16 2.41 -0.07
C LEU A 247 7.38 1.53 -0.41
N SER A 248 7.57 1.14 -1.67
CA SER A 248 8.64 0.22 -2.11
C SER A 248 10.08 0.71 -1.86
N ARG A 249 10.28 2.00 -1.55
CA ARG A 249 11.57 2.55 -1.08
C ARG A 249 11.91 2.10 0.35
N PHE A 250 10.91 1.71 1.14
CA PHE A 250 11.01 1.43 2.57
C PHE A 250 10.68 -0.03 2.93
N THR A 251 10.30 -0.86 1.96
CA THR A 251 9.95 -2.27 2.18
C THR A 251 10.85 -3.20 1.37
N ALA A 252 11.08 -4.41 1.90
CA ALA A 252 11.85 -5.44 1.23
C ALA A 252 11.08 -6.08 0.06
N VAL A 253 9.78 -6.27 0.22
CA VAL A 253 8.85 -6.92 -0.73
C VAL A 253 7.48 -6.22 -0.67
N PRO A 254 6.52 -6.52 -1.57
CA PRO A 254 5.12 -6.18 -1.35
C PRO A 254 4.63 -6.73 -0.01
N PHE A 255 3.87 -5.93 0.73
CA PHE A 255 3.40 -6.30 2.08
C PHE A 255 1.87 -6.26 2.14
N SER A 256 1.28 -7.22 2.83
CA SER A 256 -0.16 -7.24 3.06
C SER A 256 -0.52 -6.44 4.32
N LEU A 257 -1.78 -6.01 4.44
CA LEU A 257 -2.31 -5.41 5.66
C LEU A 257 -2.87 -6.48 6.60
N TYR A 258 -2.08 -7.51 6.87
CA TYR A 258 -2.43 -8.65 7.72
C TYR A 258 -1.81 -8.54 9.10
N ILE A 259 -2.59 -8.89 10.12
CA ILE A 259 -2.18 -8.88 11.54
C ILE A 259 -2.70 -10.13 12.28
N GLY A 260 -3.06 -11.21 11.57
CA GLY A 260 -3.59 -12.43 12.18
C GLY A 260 -5.11 -12.53 12.20
N THR A 261 -5.65 -13.17 13.25
CA THR A 261 -7.05 -13.63 13.35
C THR A 261 -8.11 -12.53 13.37
N LYS A 262 -7.74 -11.27 13.64
CA LYS A 262 -8.67 -10.11 13.65
C LYS A 262 -8.44 -9.15 12.50
N THR A 263 -7.64 -9.54 11.49
CA THR A 263 -7.22 -8.66 10.39
C THR A 263 -8.39 -7.93 9.75
N ARG A 264 -9.45 -8.65 9.37
CA ARG A 264 -10.58 -8.08 8.64
C ARG A 264 -11.30 -7.00 9.44
N ASP A 265 -11.63 -7.29 10.69
CA ASP A 265 -12.33 -6.34 11.57
C ASP A 265 -11.48 -5.11 11.84
N VAL A 266 -10.20 -5.31 12.11
CA VAL A 266 -9.25 -4.22 12.37
C VAL A 266 -9.10 -3.33 11.15
N TYR A 267 -8.88 -3.94 10.00
CA TYR A 267 -8.77 -3.23 8.72
C TYR A 267 -10.02 -2.41 8.40
N LEU A 268 -11.22 -3.01 8.52
CA LEU A 268 -12.47 -2.32 8.23
C LEU A 268 -12.72 -1.14 9.19
N GLN A 269 -12.41 -1.31 10.47
CA GLN A 269 -12.56 -0.24 11.45
C GLN A 269 -11.56 0.90 11.21
N CYS A 270 -10.29 0.60 10.92
CA CYS A 270 -9.30 1.61 10.49
C CYS A 270 -9.79 2.39 9.27
N LEU A 271 -10.42 1.71 8.30
CA LEU A 271 -11.01 2.38 7.15
C LEU A 271 -12.17 3.30 7.53
N ARG A 272 -13.08 2.86 8.41
CA ARG A 272 -14.20 3.69 8.89
C ARG A 272 -13.70 4.96 9.57
N GLU A 273 -12.73 4.84 10.47
CA GLU A 273 -12.10 5.98 11.16
C GLU A 273 -11.39 6.93 10.18
N SER A 274 -10.75 6.38 9.15
CA SER A 274 -10.03 7.19 8.15
C SER A 274 -10.95 8.05 7.26
N ARG A 275 -12.26 7.77 7.19
CA ARG A 275 -13.19 8.51 6.31
C ARG A 275 -13.38 9.96 6.70
N SER A 276 -13.16 10.29 7.98
CA SER A 276 -13.09 11.66 8.47
C SER A 276 -11.76 12.34 8.11
N PHE A 277 -10.95 11.74 7.23
CA PHE A 277 -9.61 12.16 6.85
C PHE A 277 -8.61 12.18 8.02
N THR A 278 -8.85 11.30 9.01
CA THR A 278 -7.98 11.06 10.16
C THR A 278 -7.44 9.62 10.11
N PRO A 279 -6.46 9.31 9.25
CA PRO A 279 -5.98 7.94 9.03
C PRO A 279 -4.94 7.50 10.08
N ASN A 280 -5.02 7.97 11.34
CA ASN A 280 -4.04 7.71 12.39
C ASN A 280 -3.91 6.20 12.71
N ALA A 281 -5.05 5.54 12.89
CA ALA A 281 -5.12 4.09 13.11
C ALA A 281 -4.65 3.34 11.85
N LEU A 282 -5.08 3.76 10.66
CA LEU A 282 -4.62 3.16 9.41
C LEU A 282 -3.10 3.27 9.22
N ALA A 283 -2.50 4.40 9.60
CA ALA A 283 -1.05 4.57 9.57
C ALA A 283 -0.33 3.62 10.52
N ALA A 284 -0.89 3.38 11.72
CA ALA A 284 -0.33 2.41 12.67
C ALA A 284 -0.41 0.99 12.12
N LEU A 285 -1.55 0.61 11.53
CA LEU A 285 -1.72 -0.69 10.87
C LEU A 285 -0.68 -0.88 9.74
N ILE A 286 -0.48 0.13 8.90
CA ILE A 286 0.52 0.08 7.82
C ILE A 286 1.94 -0.10 8.39
N LEU A 287 2.31 0.67 9.42
CA LEU A 287 3.63 0.58 10.04
C LEU A 287 3.87 -0.82 10.64
N GLU A 288 2.90 -1.35 11.37
CA GLU A 288 2.96 -2.68 11.95
C GLU A 288 3.04 -3.79 10.88
N SER A 289 2.30 -3.65 9.78
CA SER A 289 2.35 -4.60 8.66
C SER A 289 3.70 -4.58 7.95
N ILE A 290 4.33 -3.41 7.79
CA ILE A 290 5.70 -3.33 7.26
C ILE A 290 6.67 -4.04 8.21
N HIS A 291 6.59 -3.77 9.51
CA HIS A 291 7.40 -4.46 10.52
C HIS A 291 7.22 -5.97 10.48
N LEU A 292 5.97 -6.46 10.43
CA LEU A 292 5.67 -7.88 10.35
C LEU A 292 6.24 -8.52 9.08
N SER A 293 6.18 -7.83 7.94
CA SER A 293 6.80 -8.30 6.70
C SER A 293 8.30 -8.48 6.85
N PHE A 294 9.01 -7.49 7.40
CA PHE A 294 10.44 -7.60 7.69
C PHE A 294 10.77 -8.73 8.67
N TYR A 295 10.02 -8.80 9.77
CA TYR A 295 10.20 -9.84 10.79
C TYR A 295 10.04 -11.24 10.18
N ASN A 296 8.98 -11.46 9.40
CA ASN A 296 8.72 -12.74 8.74
C ASN A 296 9.84 -13.13 7.77
N ILE A 297 10.40 -12.17 7.03
CA ILE A 297 11.54 -12.43 6.15
C ILE A 297 12.74 -12.91 6.97
N CYS A 298 13.12 -12.16 8.01
CA CYS A 298 14.25 -12.53 8.87
C CYS A 298 14.03 -13.88 9.57
N SER A 299 12.83 -14.14 10.11
CA SER A 299 12.52 -15.41 10.78
C SER A 299 12.56 -16.60 9.82
N VAL A 300 12.06 -16.45 8.59
CA VAL A 300 12.05 -17.55 7.63
C VAL A 300 13.44 -17.79 7.03
N MET A 301 14.25 -16.73 6.91
CA MET A 301 15.65 -16.80 6.52
C MET A 301 16.60 -17.21 7.66
N ASP A 302 16.06 -17.42 8.87
CA ASP A 302 16.84 -17.72 10.09
C ASP A 302 17.99 -16.74 10.35
N LEU A 303 17.73 -15.44 10.14
CA LEU A 303 18.72 -14.39 10.35
C LEU A 303 18.85 -14.05 11.84
N GLU A 304 20.08 -13.86 12.32
CA GLU A 304 20.34 -13.41 13.69
C GLU A 304 19.66 -12.05 13.93
N LEU A 305 18.60 -12.07 14.75
CA LEU A 305 17.81 -10.88 15.10
C LEU A 305 18.44 -10.06 16.24
N THR A 306 19.50 -10.55 16.87
CA THR A 306 20.08 -9.96 18.09
C THR A 306 20.63 -8.56 17.82
N LEU A 307 20.23 -7.62 18.68
CA LEU A 307 20.67 -6.21 18.69
C LEU A 307 22.05 -6.02 19.35
N GLU A 308 22.83 -7.08 19.57
CA GLU A 308 24.17 -6.92 20.12
C GLU A 308 25.15 -6.61 18.99
N PRO A 309 25.90 -5.49 19.06
CA PRO A 309 27.03 -5.33 18.19
C PRO A 309 27.97 -6.50 18.51
N LYS A 310 28.29 -7.32 17.50
CA LYS A 310 29.44 -8.23 17.60
C LYS A 310 30.65 -7.36 17.92
N GLN A 311 30.97 -7.29 19.21
CA GLN A 311 32.15 -6.63 19.74
C GLN A 311 33.34 -7.56 19.47
N SER A 312 33.65 -7.81 18.21
CA SER A 312 34.83 -8.55 17.80
C SER A 312 35.06 -8.37 16.30
N CYS A 313 36.20 -7.76 15.98
CA CYS A 313 36.83 -7.70 14.66
C CYS A 313 36.23 -6.74 13.63
N CYS A 314 36.45 -5.44 13.83
CA CYS A 314 36.74 -4.48 12.74
C CYS A 314 37.26 -3.15 13.33
N LYS A 315 38.39 -3.20 14.03
CA LYS A 315 39.30 -2.05 14.06
C LYS A 315 40.16 -2.20 12.80
N GLU A 316 39.82 -1.47 11.73
CA GLU A 316 40.71 -1.05 10.62
C GLU A 316 39.94 -0.83 9.29
N ILE A 317 38.87 -0.02 9.25
CA ILE A 317 38.41 0.57 7.97
C ILE A 317 37.88 2.00 8.19
N TRP A 318 38.66 2.84 8.86
CA TRP A 318 38.50 4.30 8.78
C TRP A 318 39.88 4.95 8.67
N ARG A 319 40.33 5.07 7.42
CA ARG A 319 41.19 6.17 6.95
C ARG A 319 40.60 6.72 5.66
#